data_AF-C0H3T8-F1
#
_entry.id   AF-C0H3T8-F1
#
_cell.length_a   1.000
_cell.length_b   1.000
_cell.length_c   1.000
_cell.angle_alpha   90.00
_cell.angle_beta   90.00
_cell.angle_gamma   90.00
#
_symmetry.space_group_name_H-M   'P 1'
#
loop_
_entity.id
_entity.type
_entity.pdbx_description
1 polymer ?
#
loop_
_entity_poly.entity_id
_entity_poly.type
_entity_poly.pdbx_seq_one_letter_code
_entity_poly.pdbx_strand_id
1 'polypeptide(L)' 'MYKIIIPAILAIFALWILLQISLEMSIVKNPMNYFIVFIIFFLFVKMVKEKQ' A
#
# COMPACT_ATOMS: atom_id res chain seq x y z
N MET A 1 -12.42 -7.20 -9.68
CA MET A 1 -11.15 -6.52 -10.03
C MET A 1 -10.24 -6.33 -8.81
N TYR A 2 -10.74 -5.94 -7.63
CA TYR A 2 -9.92 -5.70 -6.42
C TYR A 2 -9.03 -6.86 -5.98
N LYS A 3 -9.47 -8.11 -6.19
CA LYS A 3 -8.67 -9.30 -5.90
C LYS A 3 -7.30 -9.30 -6.58
N ILE A 4 -7.13 -8.61 -7.72
CA ILE A 4 -5.86 -8.49 -8.44
C ILE A 4 -5.17 -7.16 -8.08
N ILE A 5 -5.95 -6.08 -7.97
CA ILE A 5 -5.42 -4.73 -7.70
C ILE A 5 -4.75 -4.66 -6.31
N ILE A 6 -5.35 -5.25 -5.28
CA ILE A 6 -4.81 -5.18 -3.91
C ILE A 6 -3.44 -5.89 -3.83
N PRO A 7 -3.28 -7.15 -4.29
CA PRO A 7 -1.96 -7.79 -4.33
C PRO A 7 -0.92 -6.99 -5.14
N ALA A 8 -1.31 -6.41 -6.28
CA ALA A 8 -0.41 -5.60 -7.09
C ALA A 8 0.09 -4.36 -6.34
N ILE A 9 -0.82 -3.62 -5.68
CA ILE A 9 -0.46 -2.46 -4.86
C ILE A 9 0.44 -2.87 -3.70
N LEU A 10 0.16 -4.00 -3.03
CA LEU A 10 1.01 -4.51 -1.96
C LEU A 10 2.43 -4.85 -2.45
N ALA A 11 2.56 -5.47 -3.62
CA ALA A 11 3.86 -5.77 -4.22
C ALA A 11 4.65 -4.49 -4.55
N ILE A 12 3.99 -3.51 -5.16
CA ILE A 12 4.59 -2.20 -5.45
C ILE A 12 4.99 -1.50 -4.15
N PHE A 13 4.14 -1.55 -3.12
CA PHE A 13 4.44 -0.94 -1.83
C PHE A 13 5.63 -1.61 -1.14
N ALA A 14 5.75 -2.95 -1.20
CA ALA A 14 6.90 -3.65 -0.68
C ALA A 14 8.21 -3.22 -1.39
N LEU A 15 8.19 -3.12 -2.72
CA LEU A 15 9.33 -2.62 -3.50
C LEU A 15 9.68 -1.16 -3.14
N TRP A 16 8.67 -0.32 -2.93
CA TRP A 16 8.85 1.05 -2.48
C TRP A 16 9.50 1.15 -1.10
N ILE A 17 9.09 0.29 -0.15
CA ILE A 17 9.72 0.21 1.18
C ILE A 17 11.17 -0.27 1.07
N LEU A 18 11.44 -1.30 0.25
CA LEU A 18 12.80 -1.77 0.00
C LEU A 18 13.68 -0.66 -0.59
N LEU A 19 13.15 0.15 -1.50
CA LEU A 19 13.86 1.29 -2.05
C LEU A 19 14.18 2.34 -0.98
N GLN A 20 13.26 2.62 -0.07
CA GLN A 20 13.54 3.54 1.05
C GLN A 20 14.63 3.03 1.98
N ILE A 21 14.60 1.74 2.30
CA ILE A 21 15.65 1.10 3.10
C ILE A 21 17.00 1.24 2.38
N SER A 22 17.03 0.97 1.08
CA SER A 22 18.23 1.07 0.25
C SER A 22 18.80 2.49 0.16
N LEU A 23 17.96 3.51 0.30
CA LEU A 23 18.34 4.92 0.24
C LEU A 23 18.49 5.55 1.63
N GLU A 24 18.47 4.74 2.70
CA GLU A 24 18.51 5.17 4.10
C GLU A 24 17.43 6.23 4.44
N MET A 25 16.34 6.23 3.66
CA MET A 25 15.21 7.12 3.89
C MET A 25 14.37 6.62 5.06
N SER A 26 13.92 7.55 5.89
CA SER A 26 13.07 7.20 7.03
C SER A 26 11.68 6.77 6.56
N ILE A 27 11.38 5.47 6.74
CA ILE A 27 10.08 4.88 6.44
C ILE A 27 8.96 5.55 7.25
N VAL A 28 9.21 5.80 8.54
CA VAL A 28 8.22 6.38 9.46
C VAL A 28 8.03 7.88 9.23
N LYS A 29 9.04 8.59 8.73
CA LYS A 29 8.89 10.04 8.48
C LYS A 29 8.36 10.35 7.07
N ASN A 30 8.17 9.35 6.20
CA ASN A 30 7.72 9.60 4.84
C ASN A 30 6.18 9.69 4.76
N PRO A 31 5.60 10.88 4.49
CA PRO A 31 4.15 11.06 4.37
C PRO A 31 3.52 10.15 3.30
N MET A 32 4.28 9.82 2.25
CA MET A 32 3.82 8.97 1.16
C MET A 32 3.48 7.56 1.64
N ASN A 33 4.20 7.04 2.64
CA ASN A 33 3.93 5.70 3.17
C ASN A 33 2.59 5.63 3.88
N TYR A 34 2.26 6.67 4.66
CA TYR A 34 0.95 6.79 5.30
C TYR A 34 -0.17 6.89 4.27
N PHE A 35 0.06 7.66 3.20
CA PHE A 35 -0.90 7.78 2.11
C PHE A 35 -1.16 6.45 1.40
N ILE A 36 -0.09 5.67 1.11
CA ILE A 36 -0.24 4.36 0.48
C ILE A 36 -0.97 3.38 1.40
N VAL A 37 -0.63 3.33 2.69
CA VAL A 37 -1.33 2.49 3.68
C VAL A 37 -2.81 2.86 3.76
N PHE A 38 -3.13 4.16 3.77
CA PHE A 38 -4.50 4.66 3.76
C PHE A 38 -5.27 4.21 2.52
N ILE A 39 -4.67 4.28 1.32
CA ILE A 39 -5.29 3.78 0.08
C ILE A 39 -5.53 2.28 0.14
N ILE A 40 -4.56 1.50 0.62
CA ILE A 40 -4.70 0.04 0.76
C ILE A 40 -5.86 -0.30 1.70
N PHE A 41 -5.95 0.39 2.84
CA PHE A 41 -7.06 0.22 3.78
C PHE A 41 -8.41 0.53 3.14
N PHE A 42 -8.53 1.67 2.44
CA PHE A 42 -9.76 2.05 1.77
C PHE A 42 -10.18 1.05 0.68
N LEU A 43 -9.23 0.58 -0.13
CA LEU A 43 -9.48 -0.45 -1.14
C LEU A 43 -9.92 -1.77 -0.52
N PHE A 44 -9.36 -2.14 0.62
CA PHE A 44 -9.78 -3.33 1.36
C PHE A 44 -11.22 -3.21 1.86
N VAL A 45 -11.57 -2.08 2.49
CA VAL A 45 -12.96 -1.81 2.94
C VAL A 45 -13.93 -1.87 1.75
N LYS A 46 -13.56 -1.27 0.61
CA LYS A 46 -14.39 -1.30 -0.60
C LYS A 46 -14.58 -2.72 -1.13
N MET A 47 -13.53 -3.54 -1.13
CA MET A 47 -13.61 -4.95 -1.52
C MET A 47 -14.53 -5.75 -0.61
N VAL A 48 -14.49 -5.52 0.71
CA VAL A 48 -15.39 -6.20 1.66
C VAL A 48 -16.83 -5.78 1.42
N LYS A 49 -17.08 -4.48 1.23
CA LYS A 49 -18.42 -3.94 0.99
C LYS A 49 -19.04 -4.41 -0.32
N GLU A 50 -18.25 -4.60 -1.39
CA GLU A 50 -18.76 -5.16 -2.66
C GLU A 50 -19.01 -6.68 -2.62
N LYS A 51 -18.44 -7.39 -1.64
CA LYS A 51 -18.71 -8.83 -1.46
C LYS A 51 -19.96 -9.13 -0.63
N GLN A 52 -20.48 -8.14 0.10
CA GLN A 52 -21.76 -8.23 0.81
C GLN A 52 -22.91 -7.84 -0.12
#